data_AF-A0A518H2V8-F1
#
_entry.id   AF-A0A518H2V8-F1
#
_cell.length_a   1.000
_cell.length_b   1.000
_cell.length_c   1.000
_cell.angle_alpha   90.00
_cell.angle_beta   90.00
_cell.angle_gamma   90.00
#
_symmetry.space_group_name_H-M   'P 1'
#
loop_
_entity.id
_entity.type
_entity.pdbx_description
1 polymer ?
#
loop_
_entity_poly.entity_id
_entity_poly.type
_entity_poly.pdbx_seq_one_letter_code
_entity_poly.pdbx_strand_id
1 'polypeptide(L)' 'MNDPREFQYVILDYNGVSWLVRDNATERGPGLPSLLADGWKPVRETPFHSESSVTPYVLILLERDHKDRGSGFGFA' A
#
# COMPACT_ATOMS: atom_id res chain seq x y z
N MET A 1 -20.78 -6.75 14.20
CA MET A 1 -20.65 -5.54 13.36
C MET A 1 -19.41 -5.74 12.52
N ASN A 2 -19.55 -5.89 11.20
CA ASN A 2 -18.40 -5.97 10.30
C ASN A 2 -17.83 -4.57 10.17
N ASP A 3 -16.71 -4.29 10.84
CA ASP A 3 -15.93 -3.09 10.55
C ASP A 3 -15.50 -3.14 9.07
N PRO A 4 -15.77 -2.09 8.27
CA PRO A 4 -15.45 -2.12 6.85
C PRO A 4 -13.93 -2.03 6.70
N ARG A 5 -13.27 -3.15 6.42
CA ARG A 5 -11.83 -3.14 6.11
C ARG A 5 -11.61 -2.43 4.78
N GLU A 6 -10.71 -1.46 4.76
CA GLU A 6 -10.22 -0.84 3.53
C GLU A 6 -9.08 -1.70 2.97
N PHE A 7 -9.06 -1.89 1.66
CA PHE A 7 -7.99 -2.63 0.96
C PHE A 7 -7.36 -1.76 -0.12
N GLN A 8 -6.05 -1.86 -0.28
CA GLN A 8 -5.31 -1.14 -1.31
C GLN A 8 -4.18 -1.97 -1.86
N TYR A 9 -4.03 -1.98 -3.18
CA TYR A 9 -2.88 -2.58 -3.84
C TYR A 9 -1.79 -1.53 -4.09
N VAL A 10 -0.55 -1.89 -3.77
CA VAL A 10 0.64 -1.07 -3.97
C VAL A 10 1.69 -1.88 -4.72
N ILE A 11 2.23 -1.33 -5.78
CA ILE A 11 3.42 -1.88 -6.45
C ILE A 11 4.63 -1.13 -5.91
N LEU A 12 5.61 -1.87 -5.38
CA LEU A 12 6.89 -1.34 -4.96
C LEU A 12 7.96 -1.75 -5.96
N ASP A 13 8.74 -0.79 -6.45
CA ASP A 13 9.93 -1.07 -7.25
C ASP A 13 11.18 -1.21 -6.39
N TYR A 14 12.28 -1.65 -7.00
CA TYR A 14 13.57 -1.83 -6.32
C TYR A 14 14.18 -0.52 -5.75
N ASN A 15 13.75 0.64 -6.24
CA ASN A 15 14.18 1.96 -5.76
C ASN A 15 13.32 2.44 -4.57
N GLY A 16 12.31 1.66 -4.16
CA GLY A 16 11.36 2.07 -3.13
C GLY A 16 10.28 3.03 -3.62
N VAL A 17 10.12 3.20 -4.94
CA VAL A 17 9.01 3.95 -5.53
C VAL A 17 7.75 3.10 -5.44
N SER A 18 6.71 3.70 -4.86
CA SER A 18 5.40 3.09 -4.73
C SER A 18 4.42 3.61 -5.78
N TRP A 19 3.62 2.69 -6.28
CA TRP A 19 2.52 2.97 -7.21
C TRP A 19 1.24 2.40 -6.63
N LEU A 20 0.22 3.23 -6.47
CA LEU A 20 -1.10 2.79 -6.05
C LEU A 20 -1.85 2.25 -7.26
N VAL A 21 -2.51 1.12 -7.10
CA VAL A 21 -3.42 0.59 -8.13
C VAL A 21 -4.83 1.09 -7.80
N ARG A 22 -5.42 1.89 -8.69
CA ARG A 22 -6.78 2.41 -8.59
C ARG A 22 -7.46 2.40 -9.95
N ASP A 23 -8.71 1.94 -10.01
CA ASP A 23 -9.57 2.04 -11.20
C ASP A 23 -8.89 1.63 -12.52
N ASN A 24 -8.22 0.45 -12.52
CA ASN A 24 -7.46 -0.10 -13.65
C ASN A 24 -6.24 0.73 -14.11
N ALA A 25 -5.79 1.68 -13.30
CA ALA A 25 -4.57 2.45 -13.52
C ALA A 25 -3.61 2.31 -12.34
N THR A 26 -2.34 2.61 -12.62
CA THR A 26 -1.31 2.78 -11.60
C THR A 26 -0.95 4.26 -11.51
N GLU A 27 -1.09 4.85 -10.34
CA GLU A 27 -0.67 6.22 -10.06
C GLU A 27 0.47 6.25 -9.06
N ARG A 28 1.36 7.24 -9.16
CA ARG A 28 2.46 7.35 -8.19
C ARG A 28 1.91 7.72 -6.83
N GLY A 29 2.27 6.94 -5.82
CA GLY A 29 1.71 7.02 -4.47
C GLY A 29 2.65 7.59 -3.42
N PRO A 30 2.15 7.77 -2.19
CA PRO A 30 3.02 7.90 -1.01
C PRO A 30 3.85 6.64 -0.83
N GLY A 31 5.08 6.79 -0.35
CA GLY A 31 5.99 5.67 -0.08
C GLY A 31 5.37 4.65 0.88
N LEU A 32 5.79 3.38 0.77
CA LEU A 32 5.34 2.33 1.69
C LEU A 32 5.49 2.73 3.18
N PRO A 33 6.60 3.37 3.63
CA PRO A 33 6.71 3.82 5.02
C PRO A 33 5.60 4.79 5.46
N SER A 34 5.18 5.70 4.58
CA SER A 34 4.09 6.64 4.87
C SER A 34 2.74 5.91 4.97
N LEU A 35 2.49 4.94 4.10
CA LEU A 35 1.26 4.12 4.17
C LEU A 35 1.21 3.32 5.48
N LEU A 36 2.33 2.74 5.91
CA LEU A 36 2.40 2.03 7.19
C LEU A 36 2.14 2.97 8.38
N ALA A 37 2.66 4.20 8.33
CA ALA A 37 2.40 5.22 9.34
C ALA A 37 0.91 5.67 9.37
N ASP A 38 0.25 5.65 8.21
CA ASP A 38 -1.19 5.94 8.05
C ASP A 38 -2.11 4.77 8.48
N GLY A 39 -1.55 3.74 9.11
CA GLY A 39 -2.28 2.60 9.67
C GLY A 39 -2.51 1.45 8.69
N TRP A 40 -1.97 1.52 7.47
CA TRP A 40 -2.03 0.38 6.55
C TRP A 40 -1.12 -0.76 7.00
N LYS A 41 -1.57 -1.99 6.79
CA LYS A 41 -0.86 -3.21 7.17
C LYS A 41 -0.73 -4.14 5.97
N PRO A 42 0.47 -4.67 5.69
CA PRO A 42 0.64 -5.63 4.61
C PRO A 42 -0.03 -6.96 4.98
N VAL A 43 -0.91 -7.42 4.10
CA VAL A 43 -1.61 -8.71 4.22
C VAL A 43 -0.97 -9.76 3.34
N ARG A 44 -0.52 -9.35 2.15
CA ARG A 44 0.06 -10.25 1.17
C ARG A 44 1.07 -9.52 0.30
N GLU A 45 2.19 -10.19 0.06
CA GLU A 45 3.23 -9.75 -0.85
C GLU A 45 3.34 -10.76 -1.99
N THR A 46 3.46 -10.26 -3.22
CA THR A 46 3.60 -11.08 -4.42
C THR A 46 4.71 -10.49 -5.28
N PRO A 47 5.91 -11.07 -5.28
CA PRO A 47 6.99 -10.62 -6.16
C PRO A 47 6.63 -10.95 -7.61
N PHE A 48 6.93 -10.03 -8.52
CA PHE A 48 6.75 -10.22 -9.94
C PHE A 48 7.83 -9.48 -10.73
N HIS A 49 8.04 -9.91 -11.96
CA HIS A 49 8.96 -9.29 -12.89
C HIS A 49 8.20 -8.99 -14.18
N SER A 50 8.50 -7.87 -14.84
CA SER A 50 8.06 -7.71 -16.22
C SER A 50 9.06 -8.42 -17.14
N GLU A 51 8.60 -8.97 -18.26
CA GLU A 51 9.47 -9.67 -19.24
C GLU A 51 10.66 -8.80 -19.72
N SER A 52 10.54 -7.48 -19.58
CA SER A 52 11.51 -6.48 -20.02
C SER A 52 12.41 -5.93 -18.90
N SER A 53 12.18 -6.29 -17.63
CA SER A 53 12.89 -5.70 -16.48
C SER A 53 13.65 -6.75 -15.68
N VAL A 54 14.97 -6.56 -15.56
CA VAL A 54 15.82 -7.33 -14.62
C VAL A 54 15.49 -6.99 -13.16
N THR A 55 14.89 -5.83 -12.92
CA THR A 55 14.59 -5.35 -11.57
C THR A 55 13.25 -5.90 -11.07
N PRO A 56 13.25 -6.52 -9.86
CA PRO A 56 12.05 -7.10 -9.27
C PRO A 56 11.07 -6.00 -8.83
N TYR A 57 9.78 -6.27 -9.02
CA TYR A 57 8.69 -5.52 -8.41
C TYR A 57 8.00 -6.39 -7.36
N VAL A 58 7.35 -5.75 -6.39
CA VAL A 58 6.52 -6.45 -5.40
C VAL A 58 5.13 -5.83 -5.40
N LEU A 59 4.11 -6.65 -5.63
CA LEU A 59 2.71 -6.27 -5.41
C LEU A 59 2.37 -6.56 -3.96
N ILE A 60 1.95 -5.52 -3.23
CA ILE A 60 1.58 -5.59 -1.83
C ILE A 60 0.09 -5.28 -1.72
N LEU A 61 -0.67 -6.19 -1.12
CA LEU A 61 -2.03 -5.93 -0.65
C LEU A 61 -1.94 -5.39 0.76
N LEU A 62 -2.40 -4.17 0.95
CA LEU A 62 -2.55 -3.51 2.24
C LEU A 62 -3.99 -3.59 2.72
N GLU A 63 -4.18 -3.76 4.01
CA GLU A 63 -5.46 -3.57 4.69
C GLU A 63 -5.36 -2.48 5.76
N ARG A 64 -6.45 -1.78 6.02
CA ARG A 64 -6.57 -0.85 7.15
C ARG A 64 -7.97 -0.94 7.74
N ASP A 65 -8.06 -0.81 9.06
CA ASP A 65 -9.35 -0.73 9.73
C ASP A 65 -9.93 0.69 9.55
N HIS A 66 -11.23 0.79 9.25
CA HIS A 66 -11.88 2.10 9.08
C HIS A 66 -11.84 2.95 10.37
N LYS A 67 -11.63 2.34 11.54
CA LYS A 67 -11.44 3.06 12.82
C LYS A 67 -10.09 3.77 12.90
N ASP A 68 -9.07 3.29 12.19
CA ASP A 68 -7.72 3.86 12.24
C ASP A 68 -7.62 5.20 11.49
N ARG A 69 -8.64 5.56 10.70
CA ARG A 69 -8.70 6.86 9.99
C ARG A 69 -8.94 8.06 10.92
N GLY A 70 -9.29 7.82 12.20
CA GLY A 70 -9.76 8.84 13.14
C GLY A 70 -8.90 9.10 14.38
N SER A 71 -7.79 8.40 14.60
CA SER A 71 -6.91 8.70 15.73
C SER A 71 -5.76 9.61 15.30
N GLY A 72 -6.11 10.85 14.98
CA GLY A 72 -5.13 11.92 14.90
C GLY A 72 -4.40 12.04 16.25
N PHE A 73 -3.09 11.93 16.21
CA PHE A 73 -2.19 12.27 17.31
C PHE A 73 -2.54 13.68 17.85
N GLY A 74 -3.23 13.74 18.97
CA GLY A 74 -3.34 14.94 19.79
C GLY A 74 -2.11 15.03 20.69
N PHE A 75 -1.20 15.96 20.41
CA PHE A 75 -0.26 16.41 21.42
C PHE A 75 -1.06 17.27 22.42
N ALA A 76 -1.18 16.78 23.65
CA ALA A 76 -1.62 17.55 24.81
C ALA A 76 -0.48 18.44 25.32
#